data_AF-A0A3M1UE43-F1
#
_entry.id   AF-A0A3M1UE43-F1
#
_cell.length_a   1.000
_cell.length_b   1.000
_cell.length_c   1.000
_cell.angle_alpha   90.00
_cell.angle_beta   90.00
_cell.angle_gamma   90.00
#
_symmetry.space_group_name_H-M   'P 1'
#
loop_
_entity.id
_entity.type
_entity.pdbx_description
1 polymer ?
#
loop_
_entity_poly.entity_id
_entity_poly.type
_entity_poly.pdbx_seq_one_letter_code
_entity_poly.pdbx_strand_id
1 'polypeptide(L)'
;MYRLLGLLLLVNALTACRPLSSFDRFIQQSGTHFDLLIAGGTLIDGSGQPGYPADLLVRDGEIVYTGPVDSSKIELEQWIDARGKVVCPGFIDPHAHGDPLRTPAFENFLAQGVTTIALGQDGFSPSEADTEKWLSAWEAQATGPNILPFVGHSSLRELAGIGTATEVADEQLQRLCGLLEQALQAGCWGLTTGLEYVPGTYATETELLALARVVGQGGGLLMSHLRSEDDEQIEAALDELLRQGQYCRVQVSHIKVVYGKGAARARQILQKLHAARRSGVEVTADWYPYTASYTGIGIVFPAWAKAPHNYEQVKQQRRAELARYLRMRVEKRNGPAATLFGSGPYAGQTLAEVAAQSGKAFEEVLMELGPTGASGAYFVMDEALQATLFKDSLVMV
;
A
#
# COMPACT_ATOMS: atom_id res chain seq x y z
N MET A 1 -81.18 47.36 -14.10
CA MET A 1 -80.68 46.24 -14.93
C MET A 1 -79.16 46.28 -14.88
N TYR A 2 -78.60 45.39 -14.07
CA TYR A 2 -77.18 45.35 -13.70
C TYR A 2 -76.39 44.44 -14.63
N ARG A 3 -75.13 44.83 -14.86
CA ARG A 3 -73.96 43.98 -15.14
C ARG A 3 -73.92 43.23 -16.47
N LEU A 4 -73.14 43.76 -17.42
CA LEU A 4 -72.49 42.96 -18.46
C LEU A 4 -71.19 43.63 -18.95
N LEU A 5 -70.24 43.86 -18.04
CA LEU A 5 -68.87 44.21 -18.41
C LEU A 5 -67.93 43.66 -17.31
N GLY A 6 -67.12 42.67 -17.66
CA GLY A 6 -66.10 42.13 -16.75
C GLY A 6 -65.96 40.62 -16.80
N LEU A 7 -65.62 40.06 -17.96
CA LEU A 7 -65.09 38.69 -18.03
C LEU A 7 -64.14 38.55 -19.23
N LEU A 8 -63.00 39.24 -19.21
CA LEU A 8 -61.95 39.04 -20.23
C LEU A 8 -60.53 39.41 -19.78
N LEU A 9 -60.24 39.34 -18.48
CA LEU A 9 -58.89 39.53 -17.94
C LEU A 9 -58.66 38.60 -16.74
N LEU A 10 -58.52 37.30 -16.99
CA LEU A 10 -58.00 36.33 -16.02
C LEU A 10 -57.46 35.07 -16.72
N VAL A 11 -56.82 35.27 -17.87
CA VAL A 11 -55.96 34.26 -18.51
C VAL A 11 -54.58 34.91 -18.62
N ASN A 12 -53.67 34.53 -17.71
CA ASN A 12 -52.21 34.75 -17.69
C ASN A 12 -51.66 35.18 -16.31
N ALA A 13 -51.94 34.40 -15.26
CA ALA A 13 -51.13 34.44 -14.04
C ALA A 13 -51.07 33.07 -13.33
N LEU A 14 -51.15 31.99 -14.10
CA LEU A 14 -50.72 30.66 -13.68
C LEU A 14 -49.39 30.36 -14.37
N THR A 15 -48.39 31.23 -14.16
CA THR A 15 -47.00 30.77 -14.23
C THR A 15 -46.86 29.75 -13.12
N ALA A 16 -47.05 28.49 -13.47
CA ALA A 16 -46.82 27.37 -12.59
C ALA A 16 -45.45 27.58 -11.93
N CYS A 17 -45.43 27.78 -10.60
CA CYS A 17 -44.22 27.66 -9.82
C CYS A 17 -43.74 26.22 -9.97
N ARG A 18 -43.01 25.93 -11.05
CA ARG A 18 -42.27 24.67 -11.14
C ARG A 18 -41.29 24.68 -9.98
N PRO A 19 -41.30 23.63 -9.13
CA PRO A 19 -40.31 23.54 -8.07
C PRO A 19 -38.92 23.60 -8.72
N LEU A 20 -38.08 24.49 -8.20
CA LEU A 20 -36.68 24.60 -8.61
C LEU A 20 -36.04 23.21 -8.54
N SER A 21 -35.23 22.87 -9.55
CA SER A 21 -34.46 21.63 -9.51
C SER A 21 -33.49 21.64 -8.30
N SER A 22 -32.93 20.47 -7.95
CA SER A 22 -31.86 20.41 -6.95
C SER A 22 -30.68 21.30 -7.36
N PHE A 23 -30.35 21.31 -8.65
CA PHE A 23 -29.30 22.15 -9.21
C PHE A 23 -29.62 23.65 -9.13
N ASP A 24 -30.83 24.07 -9.51
CA ASP A 24 -31.22 25.49 -9.45
C ASP A 24 -31.16 26.04 -8.01
N ARG A 25 -31.55 25.22 -7.02
CA ARG A 25 -31.44 25.59 -5.60
C ARG A 25 -29.99 25.67 -5.14
N PHE A 26 -29.14 24.77 -5.60
CA PHE A 26 -27.71 24.76 -5.29
C PHE A 26 -27.02 26.03 -5.80
N ILE A 27 -27.15 26.36 -7.09
CA ILE A 27 -26.46 27.54 -7.66
C ILE A 27 -26.99 28.87 -7.11
N GLN A 28 -28.26 28.93 -6.66
CA GLN A 28 -28.78 30.11 -5.96
C GLN A 28 -28.09 30.37 -4.61
N GLN A 29 -27.59 29.33 -3.96
CA GLN A 29 -26.92 29.43 -2.66
C GLN A 29 -25.40 29.50 -2.79
N SER A 30 -24.86 28.81 -3.78
CA SER A 30 -23.42 28.59 -3.92
C SER A 30 -22.76 29.50 -4.96
N GLY A 31 -23.53 30.25 -5.76
CA GLY A 31 -23.01 31.02 -6.89
C GLY A 31 -22.92 30.21 -8.17
N THR A 32 -22.46 30.85 -9.24
CA THR A 32 -22.51 30.30 -10.61
C THR A 32 -21.15 30.01 -11.22
N HIS A 33 -20.04 30.26 -10.52
CA HIS A 33 -18.68 30.01 -11.02
C HIS A 33 -18.09 28.74 -10.39
N PHE A 34 -17.52 27.86 -11.22
CA PHE A 34 -16.93 26.59 -10.80
C PHE A 34 -15.68 26.26 -11.64
N ASP A 35 -14.76 25.50 -11.06
CA ASP A 35 -13.47 25.22 -11.68
C ASP A 35 -13.60 24.11 -12.73
N LEU A 36 -14.33 23.04 -12.38
CA LEU A 36 -14.44 21.86 -13.22
C LEU A 36 -15.86 21.28 -13.19
N LEU A 37 -16.35 20.94 -14.38
CA LEU A 37 -17.49 20.04 -14.59
C LEU A 37 -17.02 18.74 -15.24
N ILE A 38 -17.39 17.60 -14.64
CA ILE A 38 -17.31 16.28 -15.28
C ILE A 38 -18.73 15.83 -15.58
N ALA A 39 -19.11 15.72 -16.86
CA ALA A 39 -20.51 15.52 -17.25
C ALA A 39 -20.76 14.25 -18.08
N GLY A 40 -21.96 13.68 -17.93
CA GLY A 40 -22.49 12.59 -18.75
C GLY A 40 -21.94 11.19 -18.40
N GLY A 41 -21.20 11.06 -17.30
CA GLY A 41 -20.61 9.81 -16.84
C GLY A 41 -21.54 8.95 -16.00
N THR A 42 -21.09 7.73 -15.71
CA THR A 42 -21.65 6.88 -14.65
C THR A 42 -20.80 7.05 -13.39
N LEU A 43 -21.36 7.64 -12.34
CA LEU A 43 -20.68 7.84 -11.07
C LEU A 43 -20.70 6.55 -10.24
N ILE A 44 -19.51 6.07 -9.88
CA ILE A 44 -19.29 5.04 -8.86
C ILE A 44 -18.60 5.72 -7.69
N ASP A 45 -19.34 6.01 -6.62
CA ASP A 45 -18.90 6.86 -5.51
C ASP A 45 -18.02 6.15 -4.46
N GLY A 46 -17.73 4.87 -4.64
CA GLY A 46 -16.92 4.07 -3.70
C GLY A 46 -17.71 3.51 -2.50
N SER A 47 -19.01 3.77 -2.38
CA SER A 47 -19.85 3.23 -1.29
C SER A 47 -20.16 1.72 -1.40
N GLY A 48 -19.75 1.09 -2.50
CA GLY A 48 -20.11 -0.28 -2.85
C GLY A 48 -21.50 -0.43 -3.52
N GLN A 49 -22.23 0.67 -3.71
CA GLN A 49 -23.49 0.66 -4.47
C GLN A 49 -23.25 0.62 -5.99
N PRO A 50 -24.24 0.15 -6.79
CA PRO A 50 -24.17 0.25 -8.25
C PRO A 50 -24.02 1.70 -8.71
N GLY A 51 -23.24 1.92 -9.77
CA GLY A 51 -23.06 3.25 -10.33
C GLY A 51 -24.35 3.84 -10.91
N TYR A 52 -24.46 5.16 -10.88
CA TYR A 52 -25.63 5.90 -11.36
C TYR A 52 -25.24 7.09 -12.26
N PRO A 53 -26.11 7.52 -13.19
CA PRO A 53 -25.82 8.70 -14.01
C PRO A 53 -25.80 9.96 -13.16
N ALA A 54 -24.69 10.70 -13.19
CA ALA A 54 -24.54 11.98 -12.51
C ALA A 54 -23.40 12.79 -13.13
N ASP A 55 -23.54 14.12 -13.04
CA ASP A 55 -22.44 15.04 -13.29
C ASP A 55 -21.81 15.44 -11.94
N LEU A 56 -20.58 15.95 -12.00
CA LEU A 56 -19.78 16.38 -10.85
C LEU A 56 -19.31 17.81 -11.06
N LEU A 57 -19.56 18.69 -10.09
CA LEU A 57 -18.97 20.02 -10.04
C LEU A 57 -17.91 20.10 -8.95
N VAL A 58 -16.79 20.72 -9.29
CA VAL A 58 -15.67 20.96 -8.40
C VAL A 58 -15.43 22.46 -8.28
N ARG A 59 -15.15 22.90 -7.06
CA ARG A 59 -14.69 24.26 -6.75
C ARG A 59 -13.72 24.24 -5.59
N ASP A 60 -12.63 25.00 -5.71
CA ASP A 60 -11.56 25.11 -4.71
C ASP A 60 -11.01 23.73 -4.30
N GLY A 61 -10.91 22.80 -5.25
CA GLY A 61 -10.44 21.43 -5.02
C GLY A 61 -11.46 20.48 -4.37
N GLU A 62 -12.67 20.95 -4.06
CA GLU A 62 -13.71 20.13 -3.44
C GLU A 62 -14.85 19.78 -4.41
N ILE A 63 -15.40 18.57 -4.26
CA ILE A 63 -16.65 18.20 -4.93
C ILE A 63 -17.81 18.93 -4.24
N VAL A 64 -18.43 19.88 -4.94
CA VAL A 64 -19.49 20.72 -4.37
C VAL A 64 -20.89 20.29 -4.79
N TYR A 65 -21.04 19.51 -5.86
CA TYR A 65 -22.33 19.00 -6.33
C TYR A 65 -22.20 17.70 -7.11
N THR A 66 -23.13 16.79 -6.87
CA THR A 66 -23.35 15.57 -7.67
C THR A 66 -24.80 15.51 -8.13
N GLY A 67 -25.01 15.26 -9.41
CA GLY A 67 -26.34 15.18 -10.02
C GLY A 67 -26.40 15.83 -11.40
N PRO A 68 -27.59 15.99 -12.00
CA PRO A 68 -27.73 16.64 -13.30
C PRO A 68 -27.35 18.12 -13.25
N VAL A 69 -26.45 18.55 -14.12
CA VAL A 69 -25.98 19.94 -14.21
C VAL A 69 -26.46 20.59 -15.51
N ASP A 70 -27.12 21.76 -15.38
CA ASP A 70 -27.46 22.62 -16.53
C ASP A 70 -26.32 23.62 -16.76
N SER A 71 -25.37 23.22 -17.60
CA SER A 71 -24.16 24.02 -17.87
C SER A 71 -24.43 25.42 -18.45
N SER A 72 -25.63 25.70 -19.00
CA SER A 72 -25.97 27.04 -19.50
C SER A 72 -26.19 28.09 -18.41
N LYS A 73 -26.27 27.65 -17.14
CA LYS A 73 -26.54 28.51 -15.97
C LYS A 73 -25.30 28.82 -15.14
N ILE A 74 -24.12 28.34 -15.57
CA ILE A 74 -22.88 28.43 -14.82
C ILE A 74 -21.72 28.86 -15.72
N GLU A 75 -20.69 29.40 -15.09
CA GLU A 75 -19.39 29.71 -15.65
C GLU A 75 -18.41 28.62 -15.21
N LEU A 76 -17.63 28.09 -16.15
CA LEU A 76 -16.73 26.95 -15.95
C LEU A 76 -15.35 27.28 -16.50
N GLU A 77 -14.31 26.96 -15.73
CA GLU A 77 -12.93 27.03 -16.24
C GLU A 77 -12.60 25.80 -17.11
N GLN A 78 -13.05 24.61 -16.68
CA GLN A 78 -12.80 23.36 -17.38
C GLN A 78 -14.07 22.49 -17.47
N TRP A 79 -14.20 21.80 -18.61
CA TRP A 79 -15.26 20.81 -18.83
C TRP A 79 -14.68 19.51 -19.39
N ILE A 80 -15.01 18.39 -18.75
CA ILE A 80 -14.70 17.03 -19.17
C ILE A 80 -15.99 16.30 -19.59
N ASP A 81 -16.01 15.78 -20.81
CA ASP A 81 -17.05 14.89 -21.30
C ASP A 81 -16.75 13.42 -20.91
N ALA A 82 -17.53 12.89 -19.98
CA ALA A 82 -17.41 11.54 -19.46
C ALA A 82 -18.46 10.57 -20.05
N ARG A 83 -19.12 10.90 -21.16
CA ARG A 83 -20.09 9.99 -21.80
C ARG A 83 -19.48 8.63 -22.13
N GLY A 84 -20.16 7.58 -21.71
CA GLY A 84 -19.70 6.19 -21.87
C GLY A 84 -18.49 5.84 -21.00
N LYS A 85 -18.14 6.70 -20.02
CA LYS A 85 -17.08 6.47 -19.04
C LYS A 85 -17.65 6.36 -17.63
N VAL A 86 -16.83 5.77 -16.75
CA VAL A 86 -17.05 5.79 -15.31
C VAL A 86 -16.33 6.99 -14.73
N VAL A 87 -16.96 7.64 -13.75
CA VAL A 87 -16.32 8.62 -12.87
C VAL A 87 -16.32 8.02 -11.47
N CYS A 88 -15.17 7.97 -10.82
CA CYS A 88 -15.02 7.39 -9.50
C CYS A 88 -14.00 8.19 -8.67
N PRO A 89 -13.95 8.00 -7.34
CA PRO A 89 -12.81 8.46 -6.55
C PRO A 89 -11.49 7.97 -7.17
N GLY A 90 -10.45 8.80 -7.07
CA GLY A 90 -9.11 8.36 -7.45
C GLY A 90 -8.66 7.21 -6.55
N PHE A 91 -7.86 6.30 -7.11
CA PHE A 91 -7.46 5.11 -6.37
C PHE A 91 -6.44 5.46 -5.28
N ILE A 92 -6.53 4.75 -4.16
CA ILE A 92 -5.61 4.87 -3.02
C ILE A 92 -4.75 3.61 -3.01
N ASP A 93 -3.47 3.75 -3.31
CA ASP A 93 -2.51 2.66 -3.23
C ASP A 93 -1.94 2.59 -1.80
N PRO A 94 -2.28 1.56 -1.00
CA PRO A 94 -1.84 1.45 0.38
C PRO A 94 -0.38 1.01 0.52
N HIS A 95 0.28 0.57 -0.55
CA HIS A 95 1.59 -0.08 -0.46
C HIS A 95 2.50 0.30 -1.64
N ALA A 96 3.04 1.52 -1.59
CA ALA A 96 3.95 2.01 -2.61
C ALA A 96 5.41 2.09 -2.10
N HIS A 97 6.34 1.88 -3.02
CA HIS A 97 7.76 2.14 -2.84
C HIS A 97 8.20 3.25 -3.78
N GLY A 98 8.83 4.30 -3.24
CA GLY A 98 9.22 5.46 -4.03
C GLY A 98 9.93 6.53 -3.23
N ASP A 99 10.55 7.48 -3.94
CA ASP A 99 11.24 8.62 -3.36
C ASP A 99 10.70 9.91 -3.99
N PRO A 100 9.86 10.70 -3.28
CA PRO A 100 9.27 11.92 -3.81
C PRO A 100 10.30 13.02 -4.09
N LEU A 101 11.48 12.98 -3.46
CA LEU A 101 12.53 13.97 -3.72
C LEU A 101 13.25 13.70 -5.05
N ARG A 102 13.15 12.47 -5.55
CA ARG A 102 13.77 12.05 -6.82
C ARG A 102 12.77 11.96 -7.96
N THR A 103 11.54 11.54 -7.67
CA THR A 103 10.50 11.33 -8.69
C THR A 103 9.15 11.84 -8.17
N PRO A 104 9.01 13.17 -7.95
CA PRO A 104 7.82 13.75 -7.32
C PRO A 104 6.54 13.56 -8.14
N ALA A 105 6.66 13.46 -9.46
CA ALA A 105 5.52 13.33 -10.36
C ALA A 105 4.81 11.97 -10.25
N PHE A 106 5.52 10.89 -9.90
CA PHE A 106 4.95 9.54 -9.79
C PHE A 106 4.03 9.15 -10.96
N GLU A 107 4.44 9.46 -12.19
CA GLU A 107 3.61 9.32 -13.39
C GLU A 107 3.08 7.90 -13.60
N ASN A 108 3.82 6.89 -13.15
CA ASN A 108 3.39 5.50 -13.21
C ASN A 108 2.11 5.26 -12.41
N PHE A 109 1.96 5.88 -11.24
CA PHE A 109 0.76 5.77 -10.40
C PHE A 109 -0.40 6.58 -11.01
N LEU A 110 -0.13 7.80 -11.44
CA LEU A 110 -1.15 8.66 -12.08
C LEU A 110 -1.73 8.03 -13.35
N ALA A 111 -0.88 7.37 -14.16
CA ALA A 111 -1.31 6.66 -15.37
C ALA A 111 -2.30 5.51 -15.09
N GLN A 112 -2.32 5.00 -13.86
CA GLN A 112 -3.25 3.96 -13.40
C GLN A 112 -4.52 4.54 -12.75
N GLY A 113 -4.60 5.86 -12.57
CA GLY A 113 -5.69 6.54 -11.85
C GLY A 113 -5.50 6.61 -10.33
N VAL A 114 -4.30 6.30 -9.84
CA VAL A 114 -3.96 6.44 -8.42
C VAL A 114 -3.73 7.91 -8.10
N THR A 115 -4.45 8.43 -7.10
CA THR A 115 -4.33 9.82 -6.65
C THR A 115 -3.74 9.94 -5.25
N THR A 116 -3.59 8.82 -4.54
CA THR A 116 -2.99 8.80 -3.21
C THR A 116 -2.13 7.54 -3.05
N ILE A 117 -0.91 7.69 -2.54
CA ILE A 117 -0.01 6.57 -2.27
C ILE A 117 0.46 6.59 -0.82
N ALA A 118 0.63 5.43 -0.19
CA ALA A 118 1.29 5.32 1.11
C ALA A 118 2.76 4.92 0.94
N LEU A 119 3.67 5.72 1.50
CA LEU A 119 5.12 5.51 1.44
C LEU A 119 5.70 5.15 2.80
N GLY A 120 6.94 4.66 2.81
CA GLY A 120 7.62 4.20 4.03
C GLY A 120 7.27 2.76 4.38
N GLN A 121 7.20 1.90 3.36
CA GLN A 121 6.69 0.52 3.44
C GLN A 121 7.75 -0.52 3.80
N ASP A 122 7.30 -1.70 4.19
CA ASP A 122 8.15 -2.88 4.49
C ASP A 122 9.28 -2.60 5.49
N GLY A 123 9.03 -1.70 6.45
CA GLY A 123 9.98 -1.34 7.50
C GLY A 123 11.01 -0.29 7.09
N PHE A 124 10.97 0.25 5.87
CA PHE A 124 11.95 1.23 5.42
C PHE A 124 11.30 2.55 5.03
N SER A 125 11.78 3.62 5.68
CA SER A 125 11.60 5.02 5.29
C SER A 125 12.97 5.70 5.22
N PRO A 126 13.11 6.91 4.66
CA PRO A 126 14.36 7.66 4.72
C PRO A 126 14.89 7.74 6.16
N SER A 127 16.18 7.45 6.35
CA SER A 127 16.84 7.47 7.67
C SER A 127 17.17 8.91 8.12
N GLU A 128 16.16 9.76 8.18
CA GLU A 128 16.24 11.12 8.72
C GLU A 128 15.64 11.12 10.14
N ALA A 129 16.42 11.58 11.12
CA ALA A 129 15.96 11.62 12.50
C ALA A 129 14.91 12.70 12.71
N ASP A 130 15.02 13.81 11.96
CA ASP A 130 14.05 14.88 11.94
C ASP A 130 12.96 14.60 10.89
N THR A 131 11.93 13.87 11.31
CA THR A 131 10.83 13.48 10.42
C THR A 131 10.11 14.70 9.83
N GLU A 132 9.94 15.79 10.59
CA GLU A 132 9.31 17.03 10.10
C GLU A 132 10.08 17.63 8.93
N LYS A 133 11.41 17.64 9.01
CA LYS A 133 12.25 18.12 7.92
C LYS A 133 12.10 17.28 6.65
N TRP A 134 11.98 15.96 6.79
CA TRP A 134 11.73 15.08 5.64
C TRP A 134 10.36 15.33 5.00
N LEU A 135 9.29 15.42 5.81
CA LEU A 135 7.95 15.72 5.33
C LEU A 135 7.88 17.12 4.68
N SER A 136 8.49 18.13 5.29
CA SER A 136 8.54 19.47 4.71
C SER A 136 9.27 19.49 3.35
N ALA A 137 10.30 18.66 3.18
CA ALA A 137 11.07 18.60 1.95
C ALA A 137 10.26 18.04 0.77
N TRP A 138 9.37 17.06 1.00
CA TRP A 138 8.54 16.53 -0.08
C TRP A 138 7.33 17.43 -0.40
N GLU A 139 6.85 18.22 0.56
CA GLU A 139 5.66 19.08 0.39
C GLU A 139 6.01 20.21 -0.57
N ALA A 140 7.27 20.66 -0.50
CA ALA A 140 7.83 21.63 -1.42
C ALA A 140 7.99 21.12 -2.86
N GLN A 141 7.91 19.81 -3.13
CA GLN A 141 8.12 19.26 -4.48
C GLN A 141 6.88 19.29 -5.39
N ALA A 142 5.70 19.63 -4.86
CA ALA A 142 4.41 19.54 -5.57
C ALA A 142 4.23 18.16 -6.23
N THR A 143 4.01 17.13 -5.40
CA THR A 143 3.91 15.74 -5.87
C THR A 143 2.68 15.50 -6.72
N GLY A 144 2.76 14.51 -7.63
CA GLY A 144 1.64 14.13 -8.50
C GLY A 144 0.43 13.61 -7.72
N PRO A 145 0.56 12.48 -7.00
CA PRO A 145 -0.44 12.02 -6.05
C PRO A 145 -0.26 12.69 -4.68
N ASN A 146 -1.31 12.60 -3.86
CA ASN A 146 -1.20 12.78 -2.42
C ASN A 146 -0.34 11.68 -1.82
N ILE A 147 0.35 11.97 -0.72
CA ILE A 147 1.21 10.99 -0.04
C ILE A 147 0.75 10.82 1.40
N LEU A 148 0.57 9.55 1.81
CA LEU A 148 0.35 9.14 3.19
C LEU A 148 1.69 8.65 3.78
N PRO A 149 2.37 9.44 4.64
CA PRO A 149 3.63 9.04 5.23
C PRO A 149 3.47 7.95 6.29
N PHE A 150 4.26 6.89 6.19
CA PHE A 150 4.58 6.00 7.29
C PHE A 150 6.07 6.06 7.61
N VAL A 151 6.41 5.74 8.86
CA VAL A 151 7.81 5.55 9.27
C VAL A 151 8.15 4.06 9.29
N GLY A 152 9.36 3.71 8.83
CA GLY A 152 9.81 2.33 8.75
C GLY A 152 10.53 1.87 10.03
N HIS A 153 10.10 0.73 10.59
CA HIS A 153 10.70 0.12 11.78
C HIS A 153 12.21 -0.16 11.65
N SER A 154 12.65 -0.69 10.50
CA SER A 154 14.07 -0.95 10.26
C SER A 154 14.88 0.35 10.25
N SER A 155 14.35 1.41 9.64
CA SER A 155 14.98 2.74 9.66
C SER A 155 15.09 3.31 11.08
N LEU A 156 14.03 3.12 11.89
CA LEU A 156 14.04 3.53 13.30
C LEU A 156 15.06 2.74 14.13
N ARG A 157 15.23 1.44 13.87
CA ARG A 157 16.27 0.63 14.54
C ARG A 157 17.68 1.14 14.26
N GLU A 158 17.95 1.56 13.03
CA GLU A 158 19.24 2.16 12.68
C GLU A 158 19.44 3.50 13.40
N LEU A 159 18.43 4.38 13.38
CA LEU A 159 18.47 5.69 14.05
C LEU A 159 18.58 5.58 15.58
N ALA A 160 17.98 4.55 16.18
CA ALA A 160 18.09 4.25 17.60
C ALA A 160 19.45 3.62 17.99
N GLY A 161 20.28 3.24 17.01
CA GLY A 161 21.55 2.57 17.24
C GLY A 161 21.40 1.10 17.67
N ILE A 162 20.27 0.46 17.33
CA ILE A 162 19.99 -0.96 17.61
C ILE A 162 20.58 -1.83 16.50
N GLY A 163 20.43 -1.43 15.24
CA GLY A 163 20.85 -2.23 14.09
C GLY A 163 20.32 -3.66 14.18
N THR A 164 21.19 -4.66 14.12
CA THR A 164 20.84 -6.09 14.17
C THR A 164 20.85 -6.71 15.57
N ALA A 165 20.89 -5.93 16.65
CA ALA A 165 20.88 -6.47 18.01
C ALA A 165 19.55 -7.13 18.36
N THR A 166 19.59 -8.33 18.94
CA THR A 166 18.39 -9.01 19.48
C THR A 166 18.11 -8.61 20.93
N GLU A 167 19.16 -8.31 21.69
CA GLU A 167 19.06 -7.73 23.03
C GLU A 167 19.04 -6.21 22.87
N VAL A 168 17.88 -5.61 23.08
CA VAL A 168 17.69 -4.15 23.01
C VAL A 168 17.74 -3.61 24.43
N ALA A 169 18.72 -2.74 24.70
CA ALA A 169 18.82 -2.07 26.00
C ALA A 169 17.61 -1.15 26.24
N ASP A 170 17.25 -0.92 27.50
CA ASP A 170 16.09 -0.09 27.85
C ASP A 170 16.21 1.32 27.26
N GLU A 171 17.41 1.92 27.26
CA GLU A 171 17.65 3.23 26.67
C GLU A 171 17.46 3.24 25.15
N GLN A 172 17.83 2.14 24.48
CA GLN A 172 17.63 1.99 23.03
C GLN A 172 16.15 1.81 22.70
N LEU A 173 15.41 1.03 23.50
CA LEU A 173 13.97 0.85 23.33
C LEU A 173 13.22 2.17 23.57
N GLN A 174 13.59 2.92 24.63
CA GLN A 174 13.05 4.25 24.88
C GLN A 174 13.31 5.20 23.72
N ARG A 175 14.53 5.21 23.17
CA ARG A 175 14.86 6.01 22.00
C ARG A 175 14.06 5.59 20.77
N LEU A 176 13.90 4.29 20.54
CA LEU A 176 13.11 3.76 19.42
C LEU A 176 11.65 4.21 19.51
N CYS A 177 11.02 4.08 20.69
CA CYS A 177 9.67 4.56 20.93
C CYS A 177 9.57 6.09 20.77
N GLY A 178 10.53 6.85 21.30
CA GLY A 178 10.55 8.31 21.19
C GLY A 178 10.66 8.81 19.74
N LEU A 179 11.46 8.14 18.90
CA LEU A 179 11.53 8.45 17.47
C LEU A 179 10.20 8.17 16.75
N LEU A 180 9.52 7.08 17.11
CA LEU A 180 8.19 6.76 16.58
C LEU A 180 7.15 7.79 17.03
N GLU A 181 7.14 8.18 18.30
CA GLU A 181 6.25 9.24 18.82
C GLU A 181 6.45 10.56 18.07
N GLN A 182 7.70 10.96 17.84
CA GLN A 182 8.04 12.16 17.07
C GLN A 182 7.53 12.05 15.63
N ALA A 183 7.72 10.90 14.97
CA ALA A 183 7.23 10.69 13.60
C ALA A 183 5.69 10.79 13.52
N LEU A 184 4.96 10.23 14.47
CA LEU A 184 3.49 10.34 14.54
C LEU A 184 3.05 11.79 14.77
N GLN A 185 3.73 12.53 15.66
CA GLN A 185 3.46 13.95 15.92
C GLN A 185 3.74 14.83 14.69
N ALA A 186 4.76 14.47 13.90
CA ALA A 186 5.10 15.15 12.66
C ALA A 186 4.09 14.93 11.53
N GLY A 187 3.16 13.96 11.66
CA GLY A 187 2.11 13.69 10.67
C GLY A 187 2.21 12.33 9.98
N CYS A 188 3.14 11.44 10.38
CA CYS A 188 3.11 10.06 9.92
C CYS A 188 1.83 9.35 10.41
N TRP A 189 1.19 8.59 9.52
CA TRP A 189 -0.03 7.85 9.80
C TRP A 189 0.19 6.60 10.66
N GLY A 190 1.44 6.18 10.79
CA GLY A 190 1.74 4.93 11.47
C GLY A 190 3.16 4.42 11.26
N LEU A 191 3.31 3.13 11.57
CA LEU A 191 4.54 2.37 11.47
C LEU A 191 4.38 1.26 10.43
N THR A 192 5.41 1.01 9.63
CA THR A 192 5.51 -0.24 8.87
C THR A 192 6.65 -1.10 9.40
N THR A 193 6.50 -2.42 9.27
CA THR A 193 7.52 -3.40 9.65
C THR A 193 7.91 -4.28 8.48
N GLY A 194 9.18 -4.67 8.46
CA GLY A 194 9.80 -5.52 7.44
C GLY A 194 10.49 -6.70 8.08
N LEU A 195 9.72 -7.62 8.66
CA LEU A 195 10.27 -8.62 9.60
C LEU A 195 11.01 -9.78 8.90
N GLU A 196 10.94 -9.87 7.57
CA GLU A 196 11.79 -10.79 6.78
C GLU A 196 13.17 -10.16 6.45
N TYR A 197 13.28 -8.84 6.57
CA TYR A 197 14.45 -8.06 6.15
C TYR A 197 15.35 -7.69 7.32
N VAL A 198 16.64 -7.47 7.05
CA VAL A 198 17.58 -6.95 8.05
C VAL A 198 17.50 -5.42 8.08
N PRO A 199 17.48 -4.77 9.26
CA PRO A 199 17.56 -5.32 10.62
C PRO A 199 16.27 -5.88 11.23
N GLY A 200 15.08 -5.58 10.69
CA GLY A 200 13.78 -5.92 11.29
C GLY A 200 13.60 -7.39 11.70
N THR A 201 14.25 -8.32 11.00
CA THR A 201 14.23 -9.77 11.30
C THR A 201 14.75 -10.12 12.69
N TYR A 202 15.52 -9.24 13.33
CA TYR A 202 16.05 -9.46 14.68
C TYR A 202 15.17 -8.85 15.78
N ALA A 203 14.04 -8.22 15.43
CA ALA A 203 13.12 -7.66 16.41
C ALA A 203 12.46 -8.74 17.26
N THR A 204 12.43 -8.46 18.55
CA THR A 204 11.77 -9.31 19.54
C THR A 204 10.31 -8.92 19.71
N GLU A 205 9.52 -9.83 20.25
CA GLU A 205 8.13 -9.55 20.60
C GLU A 205 7.99 -8.35 21.55
N THR A 206 8.86 -8.23 22.56
CA THR A 206 8.83 -7.11 23.51
C THR A 206 8.97 -5.77 22.79
N GLU A 207 9.89 -5.68 21.83
CA GLU A 207 10.09 -4.50 21.00
C GLU A 207 8.84 -4.18 20.16
N LEU A 208 8.32 -5.18 19.43
CA LEU A 208 7.16 -5.01 18.55
C LEU A 208 5.89 -4.59 19.32
N LEU A 209 5.64 -5.19 20.49
CA LEU A 209 4.50 -4.82 21.33
C LEU A 209 4.67 -3.43 21.96
N ALA A 210 5.90 -2.99 22.25
CA ALA A 210 6.14 -1.62 22.72
C ALA A 210 5.78 -0.59 21.63
N LEU A 211 6.21 -0.83 20.39
CA LEU A 211 5.89 0.06 19.26
C LEU A 211 4.40 0.06 18.92
N ALA A 212 3.75 -1.10 18.95
CA ALA A 212 2.30 -1.19 18.72
C ALA A 212 1.49 -0.35 19.72
N ARG A 213 1.94 -0.24 20.99
CA ARG A 213 1.31 0.64 21.99
C ARG A 213 1.49 2.12 21.64
N VAL A 214 2.67 2.51 21.17
CA VAL A 214 2.92 3.88 20.70
C VAL A 214 2.02 4.24 19.52
N VAL A 215 1.96 3.37 18.51
CA VAL A 215 1.04 3.55 17.36
C VAL A 215 -0.40 3.69 17.83
N GLY A 216 -0.83 2.82 18.76
CA GLY A 216 -2.18 2.84 19.33
C GLY A 216 -2.51 4.14 20.06
N GLN A 217 -1.58 4.65 20.88
CA GLN A 217 -1.72 5.92 21.59
C GLN A 217 -1.85 7.12 20.65
N GLY A 218 -1.14 7.10 19.52
CA GLY A 218 -1.26 8.08 18.45
C GLY A 218 -2.48 7.87 17.54
N GLY A 219 -3.27 6.82 17.74
CA GLY A 219 -4.40 6.46 16.87
C GLY A 219 -3.97 6.02 15.47
N GLY A 220 -2.72 5.60 15.27
CA GLY A 220 -2.15 5.25 13.96
C GLY A 220 -2.53 3.85 13.45
N LEU A 221 -1.86 3.44 12.38
CA LEU A 221 -1.96 2.12 11.75
C LEU A 221 -0.59 1.44 11.73
N LEU A 222 -0.54 0.14 12.02
CA LEU A 222 0.68 -0.66 11.92
C LEU A 222 0.57 -1.63 10.74
N MET A 223 1.40 -1.44 9.71
CA MET A 223 1.47 -2.34 8.56
C MET A 223 2.65 -3.31 8.69
N SER A 224 2.52 -4.53 8.19
CA SER A 224 3.61 -5.51 8.29
C SER A 224 3.78 -6.32 7.02
N HIS A 225 4.98 -6.22 6.44
CA HIS A 225 5.59 -7.36 5.75
C HIS A 225 5.96 -8.37 6.83
N LEU A 226 5.18 -9.45 6.86
CA LEU A 226 5.26 -10.49 7.88
C LEU A 226 6.65 -11.13 7.94
N ARG A 227 7.00 -11.65 9.11
CA ARG A 227 8.30 -12.32 9.31
C ARG A 227 8.55 -13.47 8.36
N SER A 228 7.49 -14.17 7.98
CA SER A 228 7.53 -15.18 6.93
C SER A 228 6.19 -15.23 6.21
N GLU A 229 6.27 -15.37 4.90
CA GLU A 229 5.14 -15.62 4.01
C GLU A 229 5.13 -17.06 3.48
N ASP A 230 6.10 -17.88 3.91
CA ASP A 230 6.16 -19.30 3.57
C ASP A 230 4.96 -20.04 4.18
N ASP A 231 4.38 -20.96 3.42
CA ASP A 231 3.18 -21.71 3.79
C ASP A 231 3.23 -22.35 5.19
N GLU A 232 4.40 -22.81 5.62
CA GLU A 232 4.62 -23.50 6.89
C GLU A 232 4.71 -22.55 8.11
N GLN A 233 4.92 -21.25 7.88
CA GLN A 233 5.24 -20.27 8.93
C GLN A 233 4.28 -19.08 8.95
N ILE A 234 3.47 -18.89 7.91
CA ILE A 234 2.61 -17.70 7.78
C ILE A 234 1.63 -17.56 8.94
N GLU A 235 1.06 -18.63 9.50
CA GLU A 235 0.15 -18.52 10.64
C GLU A 235 0.85 -17.96 11.88
N ALA A 236 2.08 -18.39 12.14
CA ALA A 236 2.86 -17.87 13.28
C ALA A 236 3.21 -16.40 13.07
N ALA A 237 3.55 -16.00 11.84
CA ALA A 237 3.81 -14.61 11.51
C ALA A 237 2.54 -13.74 11.61
N LEU A 238 1.38 -14.27 11.22
CA LEU A 238 0.09 -13.62 11.44
C LEU A 238 -0.22 -13.49 12.94
N ASP A 239 0.01 -14.52 13.75
CA ASP A 239 -0.18 -14.44 15.20
C ASP A 239 0.71 -13.35 15.85
N GLU A 240 1.93 -13.16 15.33
CA GLU A 240 2.82 -12.07 15.76
C GLU A 240 2.23 -10.68 15.46
N LEU A 241 1.66 -10.47 14.28
CA LEU A 241 0.99 -9.21 13.95
C LEU A 241 -0.32 -9.03 14.76
N LEU A 242 -1.12 -10.07 14.89
CA LEU A 242 -2.42 -10.00 15.58
C LEU A 242 -2.28 -9.72 17.08
N ARG A 243 -1.15 -10.09 17.71
CA ARG A 243 -0.82 -9.68 19.08
C ARG A 243 -0.52 -8.19 19.20
N GLN A 244 0.10 -7.59 18.19
CA GLN A 244 0.25 -6.13 18.10
C GLN A 244 -1.12 -5.44 17.89
N GLY A 245 -2.01 -6.10 17.16
CA GLY A 245 -3.40 -5.67 16.93
C GLY A 245 -4.28 -5.56 18.18
N GLN A 246 -3.79 -5.99 19.35
CA GLN A 246 -4.43 -5.71 20.64
C GLN A 246 -4.27 -4.25 21.10
N TYR A 247 -3.32 -3.53 20.50
CA TYR A 247 -2.96 -2.16 20.90
C TYR A 247 -3.25 -1.12 19.83
N CYS A 248 -3.29 -1.50 18.56
CA CYS A 248 -3.51 -0.60 17.43
C CYS A 248 -4.21 -1.32 16.28
N ARG A 249 -4.66 -0.55 15.28
CA ARG A 249 -5.12 -1.10 14.00
C ARG A 249 -3.93 -1.71 13.27
N VAL A 250 -4.12 -2.87 12.65
CA VAL A 250 -3.05 -3.59 11.94
C VAL A 250 -3.44 -3.95 10.51
N GLN A 251 -2.46 -3.96 9.62
CA GLN A 251 -2.63 -4.35 8.23
C GLN A 251 -1.55 -5.35 7.82
N VAL A 252 -1.97 -6.45 7.21
CA VAL A 252 -1.07 -7.39 6.54
C VAL A 252 -0.71 -6.82 5.18
N SER A 253 0.55 -6.40 5.00
CA SER A 253 1.02 -5.93 3.71
C SER A 253 1.04 -7.07 2.70
N HIS A 254 0.60 -6.79 1.48
CA HIS A 254 0.67 -7.63 0.28
C HIS A 254 0.47 -9.14 0.55
N ILE A 255 -0.65 -9.46 1.21
CA ILE A 255 -0.93 -10.79 1.73
C ILE A 255 -0.77 -11.87 0.65
N LYS A 256 0.08 -12.83 0.95
CA LYS A 256 0.33 -13.99 0.07
C LYS A 256 0.75 -15.19 0.89
N VAL A 257 0.65 -16.36 0.28
CA VAL A 257 1.16 -17.61 0.85
C VAL A 257 2.12 -18.23 -0.16
N VAL A 258 3.41 -18.12 0.11
CA VAL A 258 4.46 -18.69 -0.73
C VAL A 258 4.38 -20.21 -0.62
N TYR A 259 4.10 -20.87 -1.76
CA TYR A 259 3.73 -22.29 -1.92
C TYR A 259 2.44 -22.79 -1.32
N GLY A 260 1.64 -21.90 -0.72
CA GLY A 260 0.26 -22.26 -0.45
C GLY A 260 -0.42 -22.61 -1.78
N LYS A 261 -1.27 -23.63 -1.78
CA LYS A 261 -1.98 -24.05 -3.00
C LYS A 261 -3.49 -24.06 -2.82
N GLY A 262 -4.17 -23.51 -3.81
CA GLY A 262 -5.61 -23.61 -3.96
C GLY A 262 -6.42 -22.73 -3.01
N ALA A 263 -7.69 -22.57 -3.38
CA ALA A 263 -8.63 -21.73 -2.66
C ALA A 263 -8.89 -22.20 -1.21
N ALA A 264 -8.70 -23.49 -0.93
CA ALA A 264 -8.84 -24.02 0.43
C ALA A 264 -7.80 -23.42 1.38
N ARG A 265 -6.55 -23.26 0.92
CA ARG A 265 -5.49 -22.67 1.72
C ARG A 265 -5.71 -21.18 1.96
N ALA A 266 -6.10 -20.43 0.92
CA ALA A 266 -6.52 -19.03 1.07
C ALA A 266 -7.61 -18.87 2.14
N ARG A 267 -8.66 -19.71 2.10
CA ARG A 267 -9.75 -19.64 3.09
C ARG A 267 -9.29 -19.89 4.52
N GLN A 268 -8.29 -20.75 4.75
CA GLN A 268 -7.73 -20.98 6.10
C GLN A 268 -7.06 -19.71 6.64
N ILE A 269 -6.28 -19.02 5.80
CA ILE A 269 -5.64 -17.76 6.17
C ILE A 269 -6.67 -16.67 6.43
N LEU A 270 -7.65 -16.51 5.54
CA LEU A 270 -8.75 -15.54 5.71
C LEU A 270 -9.57 -15.84 6.97
N GLN A 271 -9.85 -17.11 7.27
CA GLN A 271 -10.58 -17.50 8.48
C GLN A 271 -9.86 -17.03 9.75
N LYS A 272 -8.52 -17.02 9.76
CA LYS A 272 -7.71 -16.51 10.88
C LYS A 272 -7.89 -14.99 11.05
N LEU A 273 -7.82 -14.22 9.95
CA LEU A 273 -8.06 -12.77 9.98
C LEU A 273 -9.48 -12.43 10.46
N HIS A 274 -10.48 -13.11 9.91
CA HIS A 274 -11.88 -12.96 10.32
C HIS A 274 -12.10 -13.37 11.78
N ALA A 275 -11.40 -14.38 12.29
CA ALA A 275 -11.46 -14.75 13.71
C ALA A 275 -10.90 -13.64 14.60
N ALA A 276 -9.78 -13.03 14.21
CA ALA A 276 -9.21 -11.89 14.92
C ALA A 276 -10.14 -10.66 14.91
N ARG A 277 -10.78 -10.36 13.76
CA ARG A 277 -11.84 -9.33 13.67
C ARG A 277 -12.95 -9.58 14.68
N ARG A 278 -13.45 -10.81 14.77
CA ARG A 278 -14.50 -11.18 15.74
C ARG A 278 -14.04 -11.07 17.21
N SER A 279 -12.75 -11.20 17.48
CA SER A 279 -12.19 -11.00 18.83
C SER A 279 -11.83 -9.55 19.15
N GLY A 280 -12.16 -8.59 18.26
CA GLY A 280 -11.96 -7.17 18.49
C GLY A 280 -10.65 -6.58 17.94
N VAL A 281 -9.82 -7.38 17.25
CA VAL A 281 -8.63 -6.86 16.57
C VAL A 281 -9.05 -6.22 15.24
N GLU A 282 -8.69 -4.97 15.02
CA GLU A 282 -8.91 -4.28 13.75
C GLU A 282 -7.82 -4.63 12.73
N VAL A 283 -8.00 -5.76 12.05
CA VAL A 283 -7.10 -6.24 10.99
C VAL A 283 -7.68 -6.09 9.59
N THR A 284 -6.85 -5.59 8.67
CA THR A 284 -7.04 -5.58 7.20
C THR A 284 -5.82 -6.20 6.52
N ALA A 285 -5.88 -6.33 5.21
CA ALA A 285 -4.74 -6.71 4.37
C ALA A 285 -4.84 -5.99 3.03
N ASP A 286 -3.71 -5.82 2.33
CA ASP A 286 -3.67 -5.41 0.93
C ASP A 286 -3.07 -6.50 0.04
N TRP A 287 -3.27 -6.40 -1.27
CA TRP A 287 -2.83 -7.37 -2.25
C TRP A 287 -2.56 -6.70 -3.60
N TYR A 288 -1.61 -7.24 -4.38
CA TYR A 288 -1.34 -6.78 -5.74
C TYR A 288 -1.69 -7.85 -6.79
N PRO A 289 -2.16 -7.45 -7.99
CA PRO A 289 -2.74 -8.36 -8.97
C PRO A 289 -1.76 -9.17 -9.82
N TYR A 290 -0.78 -9.81 -9.17
CA TYR A 290 0.24 -10.61 -9.82
C TYR A 290 0.53 -11.90 -9.04
N THR A 291 0.93 -12.95 -9.77
CA THR A 291 1.39 -14.23 -9.20
C THR A 291 2.92 -14.27 -9.01
N ALA A 292 3.59 -13.15 -9.20
CA ALA A 292 5.01 -12.97 -8.94
C ALA A 292 5.22 -11.86 -7.89
N SER A 293 6.09 -12.12 -6.91
CA SER A 293 6.57 -11.09 -5.99
C SER A 293 7.86 -10.46 -6.51
N TYR A 294 8.27 -9.29 -6.01
CA TYR A 294 9.53 -8.65 -6.37
C TYR A 294 10.27 -8.17 -5.12
N THR A 295 11.51 -8.58 -4.92
CA THR A 295 12.34 -8.14 -3.78
C THR A 295 13.84 -8.45 -4.01
N GLY A 296 14.69 -8.08 -3.05
CA GLY A 296 16.13 -8.39 -3.06
C GLY A 296 16.42 -9.90 -3.09
N ILE A 297 17.51 -10.30 -3.75
CA ILE A 297 17.92 -11.71 -3.84
C ILE A 297 18.28 -12.32 -2.47
N GLY A 298 18.57 -11.48 -1.48
CA GLY A 298 18.82 -11.87 -0.10
C GLY A 298 17.73 -12.73 0.54
N ILE A 299 16.50 -12.75 0.01
CA ILE A 299 15.39 -13.57 0.50
C ILE A 299 15.63 -15.09 0.32
N VAL A 300 16.54 -15.49 -0.58
CA VAL A 300 16.94 -16.91 -0.71
C VAL A 300 18.15 -17.26 0.15
N PHE A 301 18.78 -16.28 0.81
CA PHE A 301 19.95 -16.50 1.66
C PHE A 301 19.54 -16.76 3.11
N PRO A 302 20.25 -17.66 3.81
CA PRO A 302 20.00 -17.92 5.22
C PRO A 302 20.43 -16.71 6.07
N ALA A 303 19.81 -16.53 7.24
CA ALA A 303 20.13 -15.43 8.17
C ALA A 303 21.63 -15.38 8.53
N TRP A 304 22.28 -16.53 8.70
CA TRP A 304 23.71 -16.62 9.02
C TRP A 304 24.64 -16.23 7.86
N ALA A 305 24.10 -15.97 6.66
CA ALA A 305 24.83 -15.41 5.52
C ALA A 305 24.50 -13.93 5.28
N LYS A 306 23.71 -13.31 6.16
CA LYS A 306 23.33 -11.89 6.11
C LYS A 306 23.93 -11.16 7.33
N ALA A 307 23.89 -9.82 7.28
CA ALA A 307 24.31 -8.99 8.41
C ALA A 307 23.59 -9.44 9.70
N PRO A 308 24.31 -9.47 10.85
CA PRO A 308 25.64 -8.88 11.08
C PRO A 308 26.84 -9.72 10.61
N HIS A 309 26.62 -10.92 10.07
CA HIS A 309 27.71 -11.79 9.63
C HIS A 309 28.38 -11.23 8.37
N ASN A 310 29.72 -11.32 8.31
CA ASN A 310 30.46 -10.98 7.11
C ASN A 310 30.26 -12.08 6.05
N TYR A 311 29.58 -11.74 4.96
CA TYR A 311 29.24 -12.70 3.92
C TYR A 311 30.46 -13.38 3.29
N GLU A 312 31.56 -12.67 3.06
CA GLU A 312 32.77 -13.25 2.46
C GLU A 312 33.43 -14.28 3.40
N GLN A 313 33.45 -14.01 4.71
CA GLN A 313 33.91 -14.99 5.69
C GLN A 313 33.00 -16.23 5.72
N VAL A 314 31.68 -16.03 5.70
CA VAL A 314 30.70 -17.13 5.66
C VAL A 314 30.88 -17.98 4.40
N LYS A 315 31.02 -17.33 3.24
CA LYS A 315 31.25 -17.98 1.94
C LYS A 315 32.54 -18.80 1.94
N GLN A 316 33.59 -18.34 2.60
CA GLN A 316 34.86 -19.08 2.73
C GLN A 316 34.76 -20.25 3.71
N GLN A 317 34.16 -20.03 4.89
CA GLN A 317 34.17 -21.01 5.99
C GLN A 317 33.05 -22.06 5.88
N ARG A 318 31.91 -21.71 5.31
CA ARG A 318 30.68 -22.55 5.26
C ARG A 318 30.18 -22.77 3.83
N ARG A 319 31.08 -22.71 2.83
CA ARG A 319 30.74 -22.79 1.40
C ARG A 319 29.80 -23.92 1.02
N ALA A 320 30.14 -25.16 1.40
CA ALA A 320 29.35 -26.34 1.03
C ALA A 320 27.95 -26.33 1.68
N GLU A 321 27.87 -25.82 2.91
CA GLU A 321 26.60 -25.66 3.60
C GLU A 321 25.73 -24.58 2.95
N LEU A 322 26.33 -23.46 2.57
CA LEU A 322 25.65 -22.36 1.86
C LEU A 322 25.13 -22.80 0.50
N ALA A 323 25.96 -23.46 -0.31
CA ALA A 323 25.56 -23.99 -1.61
C ALA A 323 24.37 -24.96 -1.47
N ARG A 324 24.42 -25.88 -0.49
CA ARG A 324 23.32 -26.81 -0.20
C ARG A 324 22.05 -26.07 0.23
N TYR A 325 22.15 -25.08 1.10
CA TYR A 325 21.01 -24.29 1.55
C TYR A 325 20.36 -23.56 0.37
N LEU A 326 21.15 -22.84 -0.44
CA LEU A 326 20.66 -22.08 -1.59
C LEU A 326 19.97 -23.00 -2.60
N ARG A 327 20.56 -24.17 -2.89
CA ARG A 327 19.95 -25.17 -3.77
C ARG A 327 18.58 -25.59 -3.25
N MET A 328 18.48 -26.02 -1.99
CA MET A 328 17.20 -26.43 -1.40
C MET A 328 16.18 -25.31 -1.37
N ARG A 329 16.60 -24.07 -1.03
CA ARG A 329 15.70 -22.91 -0.95
C ARG A 329 15.14 -22.53 -2.32
N VAL A 330 15.97 -22.51 -3.36
CA VAL A 330 15.54 -22.21 -4.73
C VAL A 330 14.70 -23.33 -5.32
N GLU A 331 15.05 -24.59 -5.09
CA GLU A 331 14.23 -25.73 -5.54
C GLU A 331 12.86 -25.75 -4.88
N LYS A 332 12.80 -25.41 -3.58
CA LYS A 332 11.52 -25.13 -2.94
C LYS A 332 10.79 -24.05 -3.75
N ARG A 333 11.47 -22.96 -4.17
CA ARG A 333 10.97 -21.73 -4.87
C ARG A 333 10.69 -21.92 -6.37
N ASN A 334 10.10 -23.06 -6.73
CA ASN A 334 9.81 -23.42 -8.13
C ASN A 334 11.07 -23.49 -9.02
N GLY A 335 12.23 -23.67 -8.41
CA GLY A 335 13.50 -23.83 -9.11
C GLY A 335 14.06 -22.52 -9.70
N PRO A 336 15.23 -22.60 -10.35
CA PRO A 336 15.96 -21.43 -10.84
C PRO A 336 15.27 -20.70 -12.00
N ALA A 337 14.36 -21.36 -12.73
CA ALA A 337 13.60 -20.73 -13.81
C ALA A 337 12.52 -19.75 -13.29
N ALA A 338 12.09 -19.92 -12.04
CA ALA A 338 11.08 -19.06 -11.40
C ALA A 338 11.69 -17.82 -10.72
N THR A 339 13.00 -17.60 -10.84
CA THR A 339 13.70 -16.41 -10.31
C THR A 339 14.21 -15.57 -11.48
N LEU A 340 13.56 -14.44 -11.76
CA LEU A 340 13.93 -13.50 -12.81
C LEU A 340 14.66 -12.30 -12.20
N PHE A 341 15.91 -12.04 -12.57
CA PHE A 341 16.62 -10.86 -12.10
C PHE A 341 16.02 -9.59 -12.72
N GLY A 342 15.67 -8.62 -11.89
CA GLY A 342 15.17 -7.31 -12.31
C GLY A 342 16.20 -6.19 -12.21
N SER A 343 17.31 -6.43 -11.50
CA SER A 343 18.42 -5.49 -11.38
C SER A 343 19.77 -6.22 -11.30
N GLY A 344 20.85 -5.44 -11.25
CA GLY A 344 22.21 -5.99 -11.20
C GLY A 344 22.68 -6.50 -12.56
N PRO A 345 23.78 -7.28 -12.59
CA PRO A 345 24.47 -7.65 -13.83
C PRO A 345 23.67 -8.58 -14.75
N TYR A 346 22.61 -9.21 -14.24
CA TYR A 346 21.82 -10.21 -14.96
C TYR A 346 20.36 -9.77 -15.19
N ALA A 347 20.05 -8.48 -15.06
CA ALA A 347 18.71 -7.96 -15.24
C ALA A 347 18.10 -8.43 -16.58
N GLY A 348 16.85 -8.91 -16.52
CA GLY A 348 16.12 -9.47 -17.66
C GLY A 348 16.34 -10.96 -17.91
N GLN A 349 17.14 -11.64 -17.09
CA GLN A 349 17.42 -13.07 -17.23
C GLN A 349 17.02 -13.86 -15.98
N THR A 350 16.57 -15.10 -16.18
CA THR A 350 16.31 -16.02 -15.08
C THR A 350 17.61 -16.59 -14.52
N LEU A 351 17.58 -17.00 -13.25
CA LEU A 351 18.72 -17.66 -12.62
C LEU A 351 19.13 -18.95 -13.38
N ALA A 352 18.17 -19.65 -14.00
CA ALA A 352 18.44 -20.81 -14.85
C ALA A 352 19.23 -20.43 -16.12
N GLU A 353 18.85 -19.35 -16.80
CA GLU A 353 19.56 -18.87 -18.00
C GLU A 353 20.98 -18.42 -17.66
N VAL A 354 21.16 -17.70 -16.56
CA VAL A 354 22.50 -17.26 -16.10
C VAL A 354 23.38 -18.45 -15.75
N ALA A 355 22.84 -19.45 -15.06
CA ALA A 355 23.56 -20.69 -14.74
C ALA A 355 24.00 -21.43 -16.02
N ALA A 356 23.11 -21.55 -17.01
CA ALA A 356 23.41 -22.18 -18.29
C ALA A 356 24.49 -21.43 -19.07
N GLN A 357 24.39 -20.10 -19.17
CA GLN A 357 25.35 -19.26 -19.90
C GLN A 357 26.74 -19.24 -19.25
N SER A 358 26.79 -19.21 -17.91
CA SER A 358 28.04 -19.20 -17.16
C SER A 358 28.71 -20.58 -17.05
N GLY A 359 27.99 -21.66 -17.37
CA GLY A 359 28.45 -23.04 -17.18
C GLY A 359 28.60 -23.43 -15.70
N LYS A 360 27.93 -22.70 -14.79
CA LYS A 360 27.99 -22.92 -13.34
C LYS A 360 26.67 -23.48 -12.81
N ALA A 361 26.73 -24.17 -11.67
CA ALA A 361 25.51 -24.47 -10.93
C ALA A 361 24.86 -23.15 -10.45
N PHE A 362 23.53 -23.11 -10.36
CA PHE A 362 22.83 -21.85 -10.07
C PHE A 362 23.14 -21.30 -8.66
N GLU A 363 23.38 -22.17 -7.68
CA GLU A 363 23.77 -21.76 -6.34
C GLU A 363 25.16 -21.11 -6.30
N GLU A 364 26.03 -21.43 -7.26
CA GLU A 364 27.32 -20.76 -7.42
C GLU A 364 27.16 -19.33 -7.94
N VAL A 365 26.25 -19.14 -8.92
CA VAL A 365 25.87 -17.80 -9.41
C VAL A 365 25.35 -16.94 -8.26
N LEU A 366 24.46 -17.50 -7.42
CA LEU A 366 23.97 -16.81 -6.23
C LEU A 366 25.10 -16.52 -5.25
N MET A 367 26.00 -17.47 -4.99
CA MET A 367 27.11 -17.21 -4.07
C MET A 367 28.08 -16.13 -4.55
N GLU A 368 28.21 -15.95 -5.87
CA GLU A 368 28.99 -14.87 -6.47
C GLU A 368 28.30 -13.51 -6.38
N LEU A 369 26.98 -13.46 -6.60
CA LEU A 369 26.18 -12.25 -6.42
C LEU A 369 26.14 -11.79 -4.95
N GLY A 370 26.04 -12.75 -4.03
CA GLY A 370 25.79 -12.47 -2.62
C GLY A 370 24.37 -11.96 -2.34
N PRO A 371 24.03 -11.76 -1.05
CA PRO A 371 22.67 -11.45 -0.61
C PRO A 371 22.17 -10.06 -1.04
N THR A 372 23.06 -9.15 -1.45
CA THR A 372 22.72 -7.76 -1.82
C THR A 372 22.97 -7.45 -3.30
N GLY A 373 23.39 -8.45 -4.09
CA GLY A 373 23.89 -8.23 -5.46
C GLY A 373 22.83 -7.94 -6.52
N ALA A 374 21.56 -8.24 -6.24
CA ALA A 374 20.46 -8.04 -7.18
C ALA A 374 19.09 -8.00 -6.47
N SER A 375 18.07 -7.59 -7.21
CA SER A 375 16.65 -7.83 -6.91
C SER A 375 16.02 -8.61 -8.06
N GLY A 376 14.90 -9.28 -7.80
CA GLY A 376 14.25 -10.10 -8.80
C GLY A 376 12.79 -10.38 -8.52
N ALA A 377 12.10 -10.81 -9.58
CA ALA A 377 10.76 -11.34 -9.52
C ALA A 377 10.78 -12.84 -9.23
N TYR A 378 9.86 -13.31 -8.38
CA TYR A 378 9.73 -14.70 -7.98
C TYR A 378 8.34 -15.23 -8.32
N PHE A 379 8.27 -16.18 -9.26
CA PHE A 379 7.03 -16.81 -9.72
C PHE A 379 6.67 -17.99 -8.82
N VAL A 380 6.30 -17.69 -7.57
CA VAL A 380 6.15 -18.68 -6.48
C VAL A 380 4.73 -18.75 -5.88
N MET A 381 3.78 -18.01 -6.45
CA MET A 381 2.39 -17.96 -5.96
C MET A 381 1.43 -18.78 -6.82
N ASP A 382 0.39 -19.32 -6.19
CA ASP A 382 -0.68 -20.09 -6.84
C ASP A 382 -1.85 -19.18 -7.22
N GLU A 383 -2.26 -19.19 -8.49
CA GLU A 383 -3.30 -18.32 -9.03
C GLU A 383 -4.64 -18.50 -8.31
N ALA A 384 -5.05 -19.74 -8.03
CA ALA A 384 -6.32 -20.01 -7.36
C ALA A 384 -6.34 -19.51 -5.92
N LEU A 385 -5.19 -19.59 -5.22
CA LEU A 385 -5.01 -19.00 -3.91
C LEU A 385 -5.12 -17.47 -3.97
N GLN A 386 -4.34 -16.82 -4.84
CA GLN A 386 -4.31 -15.35 -4.97
C GLN A 386 -5.69 -14.78 -5.35
N ALA A 387 -6.36 -15.39 -6.34
CA ALA A 387 -7.71 -15.00 -6.74
C ALA A 387 -8.77 -15.19 -5.64
N THR A 388 -8.50 -16.03 -4.65
CA THR A 388 -9.38 -16.20 -3.48
C THR A 388 -9.11 -15.14 -2.42
N LEU A 389 -7.85 -14.79 -2.15
CA LEU A 389 -7.50 -13.68 -1.25
C LEU A 389 -8.08 -12.37 -1.74
N PHE A 390 -7.89 -12.05 -3.03
CA PHE A 390 -8.40 -10.85 -3.70
C PHE A 390 -9.92 -10.60 -3.50
N LYS A 391 -10.73 -11.65 -3.33
CA LYS A 391 -12.19 -11.53 -3.25
C LYS A 391 -12.72 -11.28 -1.84
N ASP A 392 -11.85 -11.33 -0.83
CA ASP A 392 -12.29 -11.20 0.56
C ASP A 392 -12.43 -9.72 0.95
N SER A 393 -13.47 -9.41 1.73
CA SER A 393 -13.76 -8.04 2.18
C SER A 393 -12.69 -7.43 3.09
N LEU A 394 -11.80 -8.25 3.67
CA LEU A 394 -10.68 -7.75 4.47
C LEU A 394 -9.44 -7.40 3.64
N VAL A 395 -9.44 -7.75 2.34
CA VAL A 395 -8.30 -7.55 1.44
C VAL A 395 -8.61 -6.41 0.48
N MET A 396 -7.85 -5.32 0.59
CA MET A 396 -7.89 -4.20 -0.36
C MET A 396 -6.95 -4.44 -1.54
N VAL A 397 -7.21 -3.77 -2.66
CA VAL A 397 -6.55 -3.98 -3.95
C VAL A 397 -6.20 -2.66 -4.59
#